data_AF-A0A069S5X2-F1
#
_entry.id   AF-A0A069S5X2-F1
#
_cell.length_a   1.000
_cell.length_b   1.000
_cell.length_c   1.000
_cell.angle_alpha   90.00
_cell.angle_beta   90.00
_cell.angle_gamma   90.00
#
_symmetry.space_group_name_H-M   'P 1'
#
loop_
_entity.id
_entity.type
_entity.pdbx_description
1 polymer ?
#
loop_
_entity_poly.entity_id
_entity_poly.type
_entity_poly.pdbx_seq_one_letter_code
_entity_poly.pdbx_strand_id
1 'polypeptide(L)'
;MTLQLIVFIVLALFIAVCSVLAVTTSRILRAATYLLFVLFGTAGIYFQLNYSFLGAVQLLIYAGGITVLYVFSILLTSSQGDKAERLKNGKMVAGAISTIAGLAICLFVMLKNEFLPSHFVHGELDVRTIGHALMGMEKYQYILPFEVISVLLLACIVGGILIARKR
;
A
#
# COMPACT_ATOMS: atom_id res chain seq x y z
N MET A 1 11.46 26.29 8.31
CA MET A 1 11.10 24.91 7.92
C MET A 1 12.15 24.40 6.95
N THR A 2 12.69 23.19 7.15
CA THR A 2 13.58 22.58 6.17
C THR A 2 12.77 22.22 4.91
N LEU A 3 13.38 22.31 3.73
CA LEU A 3 12.72 22.00 2.45
C LEU A 3 12.12 20.60 2.45
N GLN A 4 12.81 19.64 3.08
CA GLN A 4 12.32 18.29 3.31
C GLN A 4 10.98 18.29 4.06
N LEU A 5 10.85 19.02 5.17
CA LEU A 5 9.61 19.03 5.94
C LEU A 5 8.43 19.62 5.14
N ILE A 6 8.69 20.61 4.29
CA ILE A 6 7.66 21.17 3.39
C ILE A 6 7.20 20.10 2.38
N VAL A 7 8.15 19.44 1.70
CA VAL A 7 7.85 18.36 0.74
C VAL A 7 7.07 17.23 1.42
N PHE A 8 7.45 16.86 2.64
CA PHE A 8 6.76 15.83 3.42
C PHE A 8 5.31 16.21 3.71
N ILE A 9 5.06 17.43 4.19
CA ILE A 9 3.70 17.91 4.49
C ILE A 9 2.84 17.92 3.22
N VAL A 10 3.40 18.38 2.10
CA VAL A 10 2.69 18.41 0.81
C VAL A 10 2.33 17.00 0.35
N LEU A 11 3.28 16.05 0.39
CA LEU A 11 3.03 14.65 0.03
C LEU A 11 2.03 13.99 0.97
N ALA A 12 2.13 14.21 2.28
CA ALA A 12 1.22 13.66 3.27
C ALA A 12 -0.22 14.17 3.06
N LEU A 13 -0.38 15.47 2.82
CA LEU A 13 -1.68 16.07 2.53
C LEU A 13 -2.24 15.54 1.20
N PHE A 14 -1.41 15.43 0.18
CA PHE A 14 -1.78 14.85 -1.11
C PHE A 14 -2.30 13.41 -0.96
N ILE A 15 -1.58 12.56 -0.22
CA ILE A 15 -1.99 11.17 0.07
C ILE A 15 -3.31 11.14 0.85
N ALA A 16 -3.46 11.98 1.87
CA ALA A 16 -4.68 12.03 2.69
C ALA A 16 -5.90 12.42 1.84
N VAL A 17 -5.77 13.45 1.01
CA VAL A 17 -6.85 13.90 0.12
C VAL A 17 -7.18 12.83 -0.91
N CYS A 18 -6.19 12.24 -1.57
CA CYS A 18 -6.41 11.16 -2.53
C CYS A 18 -7.03 9.92 -1.89
N SER A 19 -6.66 9.57 -0.66
CA SER A 19 -7.23 8.44 0.09
C SER A 19 -8.71 8.66 0.38
N VAL A 20 -9.09 9.86 0.87
CA VAL A 20 -10.50 10.22 1.11
C VAL A 20 -11.29 10.22 -0.21
N LEU A 21 -10.72 10.76 -1.29
CA LEU A 21 -11.36 10.78 -2.61
C LEU A 21 -11.53 9.38 -3.21
N ALA A 22 -10.59 8.47 -2.96
CA ALA A 22 -10.66 7.08 -3.40
C ALA A 22 -11.84 6.36 -2.74
N VAL A 23 -12.04 6.53 -1.43
CA VAL A 23 -13.11 5.87 -0.68
C VAL A 23 -14.48 6.54 -0.90
N THR A 24 -14.52 7.86 -1.06
CA THR A 24 -15.79 8.61 -1.19
C THR A 24 -16.36 8.54 -2.61
N THR A 25 -15.54 8.20 -3.59
CA THR A 25 -15.96 8.17 -4.99
C THR A 25 -16.89 7.00 -5.30
N SER A 26 -18.05 7.31 -5.88
CA SER A 26 -19.05 6.29 -6.25
C SER A 26 -18.74 5.52 -7.56
N ARG A 27 -17.74 5.98 -8.35
CA ARG A 27 -17.33 5.33 -9.61
C ARG A 27 -16.05 4.54 -9.38
N ILE A 28 -16.12 3.21 -9.49
CA ILE A 28 -15.01 2.30 -9.19
C ILE A 28 -13.74 2.66 -9.97
N LEU A 29 -13.86 3.01 -11.26
CA LEU A 29 -12.69 3.41 -12.06
C LEU A 29 -11.98 4.64 -11.50
N ARG A 30 -12.74 5.67 -11.09
CA ARG A 30 -12.16 6.90 -10.54
C ARG A 30 -11.57 6.65 -9.15
N ALA A 31 -12.16 5.76 -8.36
CA ALA A 31 -11.57 5.32 -7.09
C ALA A 31 -10.22 4.62 -7.31
N ALA A 32 -10.10 3.75 -8.32
CA ALA A 32 -8.86 3.08 -8.68
C ALA A 32 -7.76 4.08 -9.14
N THR A 33 -8.13 5.13 -9.88
CA THR A 33 -7.17 6.19 -10.26
C THR A 33 -6.68 6.98 -9.05
N TYR A 34 -7.55 7.30 -8.08
CA TYR A 34 -7.11 7.95 -6.83
C TYR A 34 -6.21 7.04 -5.99
N LEU A 35 -6.47 5.74 -5.98
CA LEU A 35 -5.59 4.76 -5.33
C LEU A 35 -4.19 4.76 -5.96
N LEU A 36 -4.10 4.83 -7.29
CA LEU A 36 -2.82 4.98 -8.00
C LEU A 36 -2.05 6.21 -7.53
N PHE A 37 -2.72 7.36 -7.38
CA PHE A 37 -2.08 8.58 -6.86
C PHE A 37 -1.59 8.43 -5.41
N VAL A 38 -2.34 7.72 -4.56
CA VAL A 38 -1.89 7.38 -3.20
C VAL A 38 -0.60 6.57 -3.26
N LEU A 39 -0.51 5.56 -4.14
CA LEU A 39 0.68 4.72 -4.28
C LEU A 39 1.89 5.53 -4.77
N PHE A 40 1.71 6.43 -5.73
CA PHE A 40 2.77 7.38 -6.14
C PHE A 40 3.21 8.29 -5.00
N GLY A 41 2.26 8.83 -4.21
CA GLY A 41 2.57 9.64 -3.05
C GLY A 41 3.39 8.88 -2.00
N THR A 42 3.02 7.62 -1.72
CA THR A 42 3.78 6.76 -0.79
C THR A 42 5.20 6.47 -1.28
N ALA A 43 5.39 6.23 -2.59
CA ALA A 43 6.73 6.10 -3.17
C ALA A 43 7.53 7.40 -3.02
N GLY A 44 6.90 8.57 -3.18
CA GLY A 44 7.51 9.87 -2.90
C GLY A 44 8.02 10.00 -1.47
N ILE A 45 7.26 9.53 -0.48
CA ILE A 45 7.72 9.49 0.93
C ILE A 45 8.91 8.53 1.09
N TYR A 46 8.91 7.37 0.44
CA TYR A 46 10.05 6.45 0.48
C TYR A 46 11.33 7.05 -0.11
N PHE A 47 11.23 7.76 -1.24
CA PHE A 47 12.38 8.48 -1.81
C PHE A 47 12.88 9.57 -0.88
N GLN A 48 11.97 10.28 -0.20
CA GLN A 48 12.34 11.30 0.77
C GLN A 48 13.06 10.72 2.00
N LEU A 49 12.74 9.50 2.40
CA LEU A 49 13.40 8.77 3.47
C LEU A 49 14.72 8.09 3.04
N ASN A 50 15.19 8.33 1.80
CA ASN A 50 16.36 7.66 1.20
C ASN A 50 16.20 6.13 1.04
N TYR A 51 14.98 5.66 0.80
CA TYR A 51 14.69 4.25 0.50
C TYR A 51 14.40 4.06 -1.00
N SER A 52 15.42 4.24 -1.85
CA SER A 52 15.25 4.22 -3.31
C SER A 52 14.82 2.85 -3.83
N PHE A 53 15.41 1.75 -3.33
CA PHE A 53 14.98 0.40 -3.68
C PHE A 53 13.50 0.15 -3.33
N LEU A 54 13.07 0.47 -2.11
CA LEU A 54 11.69 0.26 -1.67
C LEU A 54 10.71 1.14 -2.47
N GLY A 55 11.08 2.39 -2.74
CA GLY A 55 10.32 3.30 -3.61
C GLY A 55 10.18 2.77 -5.04
N ALA A 56 11.25 2.23 -5.61
CA ALA A 56 11.22 1.62 -6.94
C ALA A 56 10.32 0.37 -6.99
N VAL A 57 10.42 -0.51 -5.98
CA VAL A 57 9.55 -1.68 -5.84
C VAL A 57 8.08 -1.28 -5.66
N GLN A 58 7.80 -0.23 -4.90
CA GLN A 58 6.46 0.34 -4.72
C GLN A 58 5.85 0.75 -6.07
N LEU A 59 6.63 1.44 -6.90
CA LEU A 59 6.19 1.84 -8.23
C LEU A 59 6.03 0.66 -9.19
N LEU A 60 6.98 -0.28 -9.20
CA LEU A 60 6.96 -1.41 -10.12
C LEU A 60 5.82 -2.39 -9.81
N ILE A 61 5.70 -2.83 -8.55
CA ILE A 61 4.76 -3.88 -8.16
C ILE A 61 3.37 -3.31 -7.92
N TYR A 62 3.23 -2.27 -7.09
CA TYR A 62 1.91 -1.79 -6.68
C TYR A 62 1.30 -0.85 -7.72
N ALA A 63 2.01 0.21 -8.10
CA ALA A 63 1.49 1.18 -9.07
C ALA A 63 1.47 0.59 -10.50
N GLY A 64 2.52 -0.13 -10.88
CA GLY A 64 2.69 -0.70 -12.23
C GLY A 64 2.00 -2.04 -12.46
N GLY A 65 2.12 -3.00 -11.54
CA GLY A 65 1.55 -4.34 -11.71
C GLY A 65 0.12 -4.44 -11.19
N ILE A 66 -0.04 -4.41 -9.86
CA ILE A 66 -1.28 -4.72 -9.17
C ILE A 66 -2.40 -3.75 -9.57
N THR A 67 -2.12 -2.45 -9.55
CA THR A 67 -3.14 -1.43 -9.85
C THR A 67 -3.58 -1.48 -11.31
N VAL A 68 -2.66 -1.75 -12.24
CA VAL A 68 -2.98 -1.89 -13.66
C VAL A 68 -3.86 -3.12 -13.89
N LEU A 69 -3.49 -4.27 -13.32
CA LEU A 69 -4.34 -5.48 -13.37
C LEU A 69 -5.73 -5.20 -12.79
N TYR A 70 -5.80 -4.54 -11.63
CA TYR A 70 -7.07 -4.20 -10.99
C TYR A 70 -7.94 -3.28 -11.87
N VAL A 71 -7.36 -2.24 -12.45
CA VAL A 71 -8.06 -1.34 -13.37
C VAL A 71 -8.57 -2.09 -14.61
N PHE A 72 -7.76 -2.97 -15.22
CA PHE A 72 -8.21 -3.80 -16.33
C PHE A 72 -9.34 -4.75 -15.93
N SER A 73 -9.23 -5.43 -14.77
CA SER A 73 -10.28 -6.31 -14.26
C SER A 73 -11.59 -5.55 -13.99
N ILE A 74 -11.52 -4.33 -13.44
CA ILE A 74 -12.69 -3.46 -13.27
C ILE A 74 -13.29 -3.13 -14.63
N LEU A 75 -12.49 -2.68 -15.60
CA LEU A 75 -12.99 -2.31 -16.93
C LEU A 75 -13.68 -3.47 -17.65
N LEU A 76 -13.17 -4.70 -17.50
CA LEU A 76 -13.77 -5.91 -18.08
C LEU A 76 -15.04 -6.36 -17.35
N THR A 77 -15.18 -6.04 -16.05
CA THR A 77 -16.31 -6.47 -15.22
C THR A 77 -17.39 -5.40 -15.09
N SER A 78 -17.05 -4.13 -15.25
CA SER A 78 -17.96 -3.02 -15.01
C SER A 78 -18.97 -2.90 -16.15
N SER A 79 -20.20 -3.32 -15.89
CA SER A 79 -21.35 -2.85 -16.66
C SER A 79 -21.52 -1.36 -16.41
N GLN A 80 -21.77 -0.58 -17.47
CA GLN A 80 -21.89 0.87 -17.45
C GLN A 80 -22.85 1.35 -16.34
N GLY A 81 -22.29 1.78 -15.19
CA GLY A 81 -23.09 2.42 -14.13
C GLY A 81 -23.15 1.69 -12.78
N ASP A 82 -22.21 0.81 -12.46
CA ASP A 82 -22.06 0.28 -11.08
C ASP A 82 -21.69 1.43 -10.13
N LYS A 83 -22.72 2.16 -9.67
CA LYS A 83 -22.63 3.17 -8.63
C LYS A 83 -22.58 2.40 -7.32
N ALA A 84 -21.54 2.66 -6.51
CA ALA A 84 -21.50 2.14 -5.15
C ALA A 84 -22.86 2.38 -4.47
N GLU A 85 -23.52 1.29 -4.04
CA GLU A 85 -24.82 1.33 -3.41
C GLU A 85 -24.77 2.30 -2.21
N ARG A 86 -25.66 3.28 -2.16
CA ARG A 86 -25.65 4.29 -1.09
C ARG A 86 -25.80 3.59 0.26
N LEU A 87 -24.77 3.66 1.10
CA LEU A 87 -24.86 3.13 2.46
C LEU A 87 -26.04 3.79 3.19
N LYS A 88 -26.95 2.97 3.71
CA LYS A 88 -28.02 3.40 4.61
C LYS A 88 -27.41 4.17 5.78
N ASN A 89 -28.00 5.30 6.18
CA ASN A 89 -27.43 6.23 7.17
C ASN A 89 -26.91 5.54 8.45
N GLY A 90 -27.58 4.48 8.93
CA GLY A 90 -27.12 3.70 10.10
C GLY A 90 -25.78 2.97 9.90
N LYS A 91 -25.47 2.47 8.70
CA LYS A 91 -24.17 1.86 8.38
C LYS A 91 -23.07 2.92 8.24
N MET A 92 -23.42 4.13 7.81
CA MET A 92 -22.48 5.26 7.73
C MET A 92 -22.08 5.76 9.12
N VAL A 93 -23.03 5.81 10.07
CA VAL A 93 -22.73 6.13 11.48
C VAL A 93 -21.85 5.04 12.11
N ALA A 94 -22.15 3.76 11.87
CA ALA A 94 -21.30 2.67 12.34
C ALA A 94 -19.86 2.77 11.78
N GLY A 95 -19.72 3.09 10.49
CA GLY A 95 -18.41 3.30 9.84
C GLY A 95 -17.66 4.52 10.37
N ALA A 96 -18.36 5.61 10.70
CA ALA A 96 -17.75 6.79 11.32
C ALA A 96 -17.26 6.47 12.74
N ILE A 97 -18.07 5.78 13.54
CA ILE A 97 -17.70 5.36 14.90
C ILE A 97 -16.47 4.44 14.86
N SER A 98 -16.44 3.45 13.96
CA SER A 98 -15.29 2.55 13.84
C SER A 98 -14.03 3.29 13.40
N THR A 99 -14.15 4.29 12.52
CA THR A 99 -13.01 5.12 12.09
C THR A 99 -12.47 5.96 13.23
N ILE A 100 -13.34 6.62 14.00
CA ILE A 100 -12.96 7.44 15.16
C ILE A 100 -12.33 6.56 16.24
N ALA A 101 -12.92 5.40 16.53
CA ALA A 101 -12.37 4.45 17.50
C ALA A 101 -10.98 3.95 17.06
N GLY A 102 -10.81 3.58 15.79
CA GLY A 102 -9.52 3.18 15.24
C GLY A 102 -8.46 4.28 15.34
N LEU A 103 -8.83 5.51 14.98
CA LEU A 103 -7.95 6.68 15.10
C LEU A 103 -7.54 6.93 16.57
N ALA A 104 -8.50 6.86 17.49
CA ALA A 104 -8.27 7.06 18.91
C ALA A 104 -7.32 6.00 19.49
N ILE A 105 -7.49 4.73 19.11
CA ILE A 105 -6.58 3.65 19.52
C ILE A 105 -5.18 3.88 18.97
N CYS A 106 -5.04 4.20 17.68
CA CYS A 106 -3.73 4.49 17.08
C CYS A 106 -3.03 5.67 17.77
N LEU A 107 -3.75 6.76 18.03
CA LEU A 107 -3.20 7.92 18.73
C LEU A 107 -2.83 7.60 20.18
N PHE A 108 -3.68 6.84 20.88
CA PHE A 108 -3.40 6.40 22.25
C PHE A 108 -2.10 5.57 22.31
N VAL A 109 -1.94 4.62 21.39
CA VAL A 109 -0.73 3.79 21.31
C VAL A 109 0.49 4.63 20.95
N MET A 110 0.40 5.57 20.01
CA MET A 110 1.52 6.45 19.67
C MET A 110 1.94 7.38 20.81
N LEU A 111 0.98 7.93 21.57
CA LEU A 111 1.28 8.86 22.66
C LEU A 111 1.76 8.14 23.93
N LYS A 112 1.37 6.88 24.13
CA LYS A 112 1.77 6.08 25.30
C LYS A 112 3.11 5.39 25.14
N ASN A 113 3.51 5.06 23.90
CA ASN A 113 4.81 4.46 23.65
C ASN A 113 5.85 5.55 23.41
N GLU A 114 6.88 5.59 24.25
CA GLU A 114 8.08 6.37 23.96
C GLU A 114 8.85 5.68 22.84
N PHE A 115 8.76 6.24 21.63
CA PHE A 115 9.64 5.87 20.55
C PHE A 115 11.04 6.37 20.89
N LEU A 116 11.84 5.51 21.52
CA LEU A 116 13.26 5.74 21.72
C LEU A 116 13.88 6.13 20.37
N PRO A 117 14.76 7.15 20.30
CA PRO A 117 15.48 7.47 19.09
C PRO A 117 16.36 6.26 18.74
N SER A 118 15.87 5.36 17.91
CA SER A 118 16.71 4.35 17.30
C SER A 118 17.73 5.10 16.46
N HIS A 119 19.01 4.75 16.60
CA HIS A 119 20.05 5.27 15.73
C HIS A 119 19.69 4.94 14.27
N PHE A 120 19.00 5.86 13.62
CA PHE A 120 18.77 5.83 12.19
C PHE A 120 20.13 6.12 11.55
N VAL A 121 20.78 5.06 11.08
CA VAL A 121 21.90 5.22 10.15
C VAL A 121 21.31 5.89 8.92
N HIS A 122 21.68 7.14 8.70
CA HIS A 122 21.25 7.89 7.53
C HIS A 122 21.99 7.31 6.33
N GLY A 123 21.24 6.67 5.42
CA GLY A 123 21.80 6.06 4.22
C GLY A 123 20.90 4.96 3.69
N GLU A 124 20.88 4.81 2.37
CA GLU A 124 20.23 3.67 1.73
C GLU A 124 21.01 2.38 2.07
N LEU A 125 20.28 1.34 2.47
CA LEU A 125 20.87 0.01 2.63
C LEU A 125 21.29 -0.52 1.25
N ASP A 126 22.50 -1.06 1.16
CA ASP A 126 22.94 -1.69 -0.08
C ASP A 126 22.00 -2.85 -0.44
N VAL A 127 21.62 -2.92 -1.72
CA VAL A 127 20.70 -3.94 -2.24
C VAL A 127 21.28 -5.34 -2.02
N ARG A 128 22.61 -5.48 -1.99
CA ARG A 128 23.28 -6.75 -1.65
C ARG A 128 22.94 -7.19 -0.23
N THR A 129 22.89 -6.27 0.74
CA THR A 129 22.52 -6.59 2.12
C THR A 129 21.09 -7.11 2.21
N ILE A 130 20.17 -6.55 1.41
CA ILE A 130 18.79 -7.04 1.31
C ILE A 130 18.77 -8.45 0.72
N GLY A 131 19.53 -8.69 -0.36
CA GLY A 131 19.65 -10.02 -0.98
C GLY A 131 20.24 -11.07 -0.03
N HIS A 132 21.28 -10.70 0.72
CA HIS A 132 21.85 -11.55 1.76
C HIS A 132 20.82 -11.82 2.86
N ALA A 133 20.13 -10.80 3.37
CA ALA A 133 19.07 -10.94 4.37
C ALA A 133 17.97 -11.93 3.95
N LEU A 134 17.62 -11.97 2.66
CA LEU A 134 16.58 -12.84 2.13
C LEU A 134 17.05 -14.29 1.89
N MET A 135 18.29 -14.49 1.44
CA MET A 135 18.82 -15.81 1.05
C MET A 135 19.80 -16.41 2.07
N GLY A 136 20.14 -15.68 3.13
CA GLY A 136 21.09 -16.11 4.15
C GLY A 136 20.55 -17.24 5.02
N MET A 137 21.46 -18.09 5.50
CA MET A 137 21.16 -19.23 6.37
C MET A 137 21.42 -18.93 7.87
N GLU A 138 21.86 -17.72 8.19
CA GLU A 138 22.23 -17.31 9.54
C GLU A 138 21.02 -16.94 10.41
N LYS A 139 21.26 -16.75 11.72
CA LYS A 139 20.25 -16.29 12.66
C LYS A 139 19.74 -14.90 12.26
N TYR A 140 18.41 -14.70 12.23
CA TYR A 140 17.70 -13.49 11.77
C TYR A 140 17.66 -13.26 10.24
N GLN A 141 17.90 -14.29 9.44
CA GLN A 141 17.71 -14.25 7.99
C GLN A 141 16.31 -14.78 7.58
N TYR A 142 15.86 -14.43 6.38
CA TYR A 142 14.49 -14.63 5.91
C TYR A 142 14.34 -15.74 4.85
N ILE A 143 15.23 -16.73 4.83
CA ILE A 143 15.19 -17.80 3.81
C ILE A 143 13.89 -18.63 3.85
N LEU A 144 13.38 -18.96 5.04
CA LEU A 144 12.14 -19.72 5.17
C LEU A 144 10.93 -18.91 4.63
N PRO A 145 10.70 -17.64 5.04
CA PRO A 145 9.70 -16.79 4.39
C PRO A 145 9.88 -16.67 2.87
N PHE A 146 11.12 -16.53 2.39
CA PHE A 146 11.40 -16.44 0.96
C PHE A 146 10.94 -17.70 0.20
N GLU A 147 11.25 -18.88 0.73
CA GLU A 147 10.82 -20.15 0.15
C GLU A 147 9.29 -20.29 0.16
N VAL A 148 8.63 -19.98 1.28
CA VAL A 148 7.17 -20.01 1.38
C VAL A 148 6.50 -19.06 0.38
N ILE A 149 7.04 -17.85 0.19
CA ILE A 149 6.52 -16.90 -0.80
C ILE A 149 6.69 -17.45 -2.23
N SER A 150 7.80 -18.13 -2.53
CA SER A 150 8.00 -18.73 -3.86
C SER A 150 6.97 -19.82 -4.18
N VAL A 151 6.66 -20.68 -3.21
CA VAL A 151 5.61 -21.71 -3.33
C VAL A 151 4.23 -21.06 -3.42
N LEU A 152 3.97 -20.00 -2.65
CA LEU A 152 2.74 -19.22 -2.72
C LEU A 152 2.52 -18.64 -4.13
N LEU A 153 3.55 -18.03 -4.72
CA LEU A 153 3.48 -17.47 -6.07
C LEU A 153 3.22 -18.57 -7.12
N LEU A 154 3.87 -19.73 -6.99
CA LEU A 154 3.59 -20.90 -7.83
C LEU A 154 2.12 -21.33 -7.72
N ALA A 155 1.62 -21.46 -6.49
CA ALA A 155 0.24 -21.83 -6.24
C ALA A 155 -0.76 -20.79 -6.80
N CYS A 156 -0.46 -19.49 -6.68
CA CYS A 156 -1.28 -18.42 -7.25
C CYS A 156 -1.34 -18.49 -8.78
N ILE A 157 -0.22 -18.78 -9.47
CA ILE A 157 -0.19 -18.91 -10.92
C ILE A 157 -0.99 -20.14 -11.36
N VAL A 158 -0.76 -21.30 -10.74
CA VAL A 158 -1.51 -22.54 -11.06
C VAL A 158 -3.01 -22.34 -10.81
N GLY A 159 -3.38 -21.76 -9.67
CA GLY A 159 -4.77 -21.46 -9.34
C GLY A 159 -5.41 -20.48 -10.33
N GLY A 160 -4.72 -19.40 -10.69
CA GLY A 160 -5.17 -18.42 -11.68
C GLY A 160 -5.42 -19.05 -13.06
N ILE A 161 -4.50 -19.90 -13.53
CA ILE A 161 -4.64 -20.61 -14.81
C ILE A 161 -5.81 -21.59 -14.77
N LEU A 162 -5.97 -22.37 -13.70
CA LEU A 162 -7.07 -23.32 -13.57
C LEU A 162 -8.45 -22.64 -13.59
N ILE A 163 -8.58 -21.45 -13.00
CA ILE A 163 -9.83 -20.67 -13.01
C ILE A 163 -10.06 -20.01 -14.37
N ALA A 164 -9.03 -19.43 -14.98
CA ALA A 164 -9.14 -18.74 -16.27
C ALA A 164 -9.33 -19.71 -17.44
N ARG A 165 -8.90 -20.97 -17.29
CA ARG A 165 -9.08 -22.01 -18.30
C ARG A 165 -10.56 -22.40 -18.39
N LYS A 166 -11.27 -21.74 -19.30
CA LYS A 166 -12.57 -22.17 -19.80
C LYS A 166 -12.45 -23.61 -20.33
N ARG A 167 -13.37 -24.49 -19.94
CA ARG A 167 -13.47 -25.82 -20.56
C ARG A 167 -13.68 -25.69 -22.06
#